data_AF-A0A7W6GR65-F1
#
_entry.id   AF-A0A7W6GR65-F1
#
_cell.length_a   1.000
_cell.length_b   1.000
_cell.length_c   1.000
_cell.angle_alpha   90.00
_cell.angle_beta   90.00
_cell.angle_gamma   90.00
#
_symmetry.space_group_name_H-M   'P 1'
#
loop_
_entity.id
_entity.type
_entity.pdbx_description
1 polymer ?
#
loop_
_entity_poly.entity_id
_entity_poly.type
_entity_poly.pdbx_seq_one_letter_code
_entity_poly.pdbx_strand_id
1 'polypeptide(L)'
;MTSSDTAGLPQWADYLGTLARADSVLDLLADPADPLARQEAYRLMFMALAAGFQSTFVDPDHPEFVCSVSNVMNSVGVNPDFIYGSASIRGEGAYRLSGKRGGGVFVFFDINAGSIGVLDQFGPSVGFIDLDDCTLGADGSFDILLSAERPAGHTGDWVRLDPRACNIAVRRGYYNWGEEEEAKIAIERVDRPIGPVRLDAAEIARRLAALSGFVERYVGFAMNYGARQRAQGVVNRLEHDDWAGRGGVAGQHYYQGIYALEPGQAMIVETDLPETVRYWNIQLNDPLWNTIDFFNRQSSLNAAQARLDSDGRFRAVIAAADPGVPNWLDCGGHLTGSMMLRWTQASSGPEPRLRIVDAASVRDHLPADTPRVSVEERQQMLRRRVRAAQWRHRW
;
A
#
# COMPACT_ATOMS: atom_id res chain seq x y z
N MET A 1 31.20 -20.30 32.52
CA MET A 1 32.15 -19.19 32.36
C MET A 1 32.57 -19.12 30.91
N THR A 2 31.92 -18.25 30.14
CA THR A 2 32.45 -17.72 28.88
C THR A 2 32.10 -16.24 28.90
N SER A 3 33.09 -15.43 29.26
CA SER A 3 33.09 -13.99 29.03
C SER A 3 32.95 -13.79 27.52
N SER A 4 31.73 -13.59 27.02
CA SER A 4 31.53 -13.20 25.63
C SER A 4 31.94 -11.74 25.49
N ASP A 5 33.02 -11.50 24.77
CA ASP A 5 33.50 -10.19 24.36
C ASP A 5 32.34 -9.29 23.91
N THR A 6 32.04 -8.27 24.70
CA THR A 6 31.30 -7.07 24.25
C THR A 6 32.20 -6.11 23.47
N ALA A 7 33.50 -6.45 23.32
CA ALA A 7 34.46 -5.69 22.54
C ALA A 7 34.12 -5.77 21.04
N GLY A 8 33.38 -4.76 20.55
CA GLY A 8 33.14 -4.57 19.11
C GLY A 8 31.67 -4.56 18.66
N LEU A 9 30.70 -4.81 19.56
CA LEU A 9 29.28 -4.65 19.22
C LEU A 9 28.85 -3.17 19.32
N PRO A 10 27.98 -2.67 18.42
CA PRO A 10 27.44 -1.32 18.50
C PRO A 10 26.69 -1.08 19.81
N GLN A 11 26.90 0.10 20.37
CA GLN A 11 26.21 0.60 21.55
C GLN A 11 24.97 1.41 21.16
N TRP A 12 24.12 1.70 22.14
CA TRP A 12 22.89 2.48 21.92
C TRP A 12 23.14 3.80 21.17
N ALA A 13 24.21 4.50 21.53
CA ALA A 13 24.60 5.76 20.90
C ALA A 13 24.92 5.62 19.40
N ASP A 14 25.43 4.47 18.95
CA ASP A 14 25.77 4.23 17.54
C ASP A 14 24.50 4.11 16.68
N TYR A 15 23.48 3.42 17.20
CA TYR A 15 22.16 3.34 16.56
C TYR A 15 21.49 4.71 16.47
N LEU A 16 21.55 5.50 17.55
CA LEU A 16 21.03 6.86 17.56
C LEU A 16 21.77 7.78 16.58
N GLY A 17 23.11 7.68 16.51
CA GLY A 17 23.91 8.43 15.55
C GLY A 17 23.53 8.11 14.10
N THR A 18 23.22 6.84 13.82
CA THR A 18 22.72 6.41 12.51
C THR A 18 21.33 6.98 12.22
N LEU A 19 20.39 6.90 13.18
CA LEU A 19 19.05 7.46 13.03
C LEU A 19 19.07 8.98 12.83
N ALA A 20 19.96 9.70 13.53
CA ALA A 20 20.08 11.15 13.41
C ALA A 20 20.46 11.61 12.00
N ARG A 21 21.14 10.77 11.21
CA ARG A 21 21.45 11.09 9.81
C ARG A 21 20.22 11.16 8.91
N ALA A 22 19.09 10.57 9.31
CA ALA A 22 17.86 10.63 8.52
C ALA A 22 17.33 12.06 8.35
N ASP A 23 17.81 13.04 9.14
CA ASP A 23 17.50 14.46 8.94
C ASP A 23 17.88 14.96 7.52
N SER A 24 18.78 14.25 6.84
CA SER A 24 19.15 14.50 5.43
C SER A 24 17.95 14.48 4.47
N VAL A 25 16.90 13.71 4.76
CA VAL A 25 15.73 13.59 3.87
C VAL A 25 14.85 14.84 3.87
N LEU A 26 15.03 15.75 4.84
CA LEU A 26 14.26 16.99 4.92
C LEU A 26 14.53 17.92 3.74
N ASP A 27 15.68 17.79 3.09
CA ASP A 27 16.03 18.54 1.87
C ASP A 27 15.12 18.18 0.69
N LEU A 28 14.38 17.05 0.76
CA LEU A 28 13.41 16.62 -0.25
C LEU A 28 12.02 17.25 -0.08
N LEU A 29 11.78 17.99 1.01
CA LEU A 29 10.55 18.74 1.21
C LEU A 29 10.39 19.81 0.12
N ALA A 30 9.13 20.11 -0.24
CA ALA A 30 8.84 21.21 -1.16
C ALA A 30 9.27 22.56 -0.56
N ASP A 31 9.03 22.73 0.75
CA ASP A 31 9.56 23.84 1.55
C ASP A 31 10.17 23.28 2.85
N PRO A 32 11.51 23.14 2.93
CA PRO A 32 12.20 22.67 4.13
C PRO A 32 12.09 23.62 5.34
N ALA A 33 11.64 24.86 5.15
CA ALA A 33 11.45 25.85 6.20
C ALA A 33 10.04 25.78 6.83
N ASP A 34 9.07 25.11 6.20
CA ASP A 34 7.72 24.94 6.75
C ASP A 34 7.76 24.07 8.02
N PRO A 35 7.43 24.62 9.20
CA PRO A 35 7.46 23.85 10.44
C PRO A 35 6.48 22.67 10.44
N LEU A 36 5.33 22.76 9.74
CA LEU A 36 4.38 21.65 9.68
C LEU A 36 4.95 20.51 8.85
N ALA A 37 5.43 20.79 7.63
CA ALA A 37 6.02 19.79 6.74
C ALA A 37 7.19 19.04 7.40
N ARG A 38 8.03 19.76 8.17
CA ARG A 38 9.10 19.13 8.97
C ARG A 38 8.57 18.16 10.02
N GLN A 39 7.55 18.56 10.79
CA GLN A 39 6.96 17.68 11.81
C GLN A 39 6.26 16.46 11.20
N GLU A 40 5.63 16.61 10.02
CA GLU A 40 5.06 15.49 9.27
C GLU A 40 6.14 14.53 8.78
N ALA A 41 7.29 15.03 8.31
CA ALA A 41 8.43 14.21 7.94
C ALA A 41 9.01 13.46 9.15
N TYR A 42 9.11 14.10 10.32
CA TYR A 42 9.51 13.42 11.55
C TYR A 42 8.53 12.33 11.96
N ARG A 43 7.21 12.58 11.84
CA ARG A 43 6.19 11.53 12.05
C ARG A 43 6.41 10.35 11.12
N LEU A 44 6.71 10.60 9.85
CA LEU A 44 7.04 9.56 8.85
C LEU A 44 8.32 8.79 9.22
N MET A 45 9.35 9.43 9.75
CA MET A 45 10.57 8.75 10.24
C MET A 45 10.28 7.78 11.40
N PHE A 46 9.52 8.21 12.40
CA PHE A 46 9.15 7.32 13.52
C PHE A 46 8.23 6.19 13.07
N MET A 47 7.34 6.46 12.12
CA MET A 47 6.51 5.43 11.51
C MET A 47 7.37 4.41 10.74
N ALA A 48 8.36 4.85 9.97
CA ALA A 48 9.29 3.97 9.25
C ALA A 48 10.08 3.08 10.22
N LEU A 49 10.49 3.61 11.38
CA LEU A 49 11.12 2.82 12.43
C LEU A 49 10.18 1.72 12.97
N ALA A 50 8.92 2.06 13.26
CA ALA A 50 7.93 1.12 13.77
C ALA A 50 7.58 0.02 12.74
N ALA A 51 7.33 0.42 11.48
CA ALA A 51 7.05 -0.52 10.39
C ALA A 51 8.26 -1.39 10.08
N GLY A 52 9.46 -0.82 10.06
CA GLY A 52 10.71 -1.55 9.87
C GLY A 52 10.88 -2.65 10.91
N PHE A 53 10.64 -2.34 12.19
CA PHE A 53 10.77 -3.30 13.29
C PHE A 53 9.94 -4.58 13.08
N GLN A 54 8.74 -4.47 12.51
CA GLN A 54 7.89 -5.64 12.20
C GLN A 54 8.61 -6.64 11.29
N SER A 55 9.43 -6.16 10.35
CA SER A 55 10.21 -7.00 9.42
C SER A 55 11.63 -7.33 9.88
N THR A 56 12.16 -6.64 10.89
CA THR A 56 13.58 -6.78 11.28
C THR A 56 13.91 -8.16 11.81
N PHE A 57 13.00 -8.75 12.59
CA PHE A 57 13.25 -9.97 13.36
C PHE A 57 12.56 -11.21 12.84
N VAL A 58 11.89 -11.13 11.68
CA VAL A 58 11.36 -12.32 11.00
C VAL A 58 12.50 -13.24 10.55
N ASP A 59 12.24 -14.54 10.53
CA ASP A 59 13.19 -15.55 10.08
C ASP A 59 12.67 -16.18 8.78
N PRO A 60 13.41 -16.12 7.66
CA PRO A 60 12.98 -16.75 6.41
C PRO A 60 12.88 -18.28 6.47
N ASP A 61 13.43 -18.92 7.52
CA ASP A 61 13.26 -20.35 7.79
C ASP A 61 12.00 -20.65 8.62
N HIS A 62 11.43 -19.62 9.27
CA HIS A 62 10.18 -19.66 10.03
C HIS A 62 9.29 -18.49 9.57
N PRO A 63 8.85 -18.49 8.30
CA PRO A 63 8.18 -17.35 7.71
C PRO A 63 6.83 -17.08 8.38
N GLU A 64 6.50 -15.80 8.51
CA GLU A 64 5.18 -15.33 8.90
C GLU A 64 4.81 -14.09 8.09
N PHE A 65 3.51 -13.85 7.87
CA PHE A 65 3.05 -12.63 7.23
C PHE A 65 2.97 -11.51 8.26
N VAL A 66 3.89 -10.55 8.19
CA VAL A 66 3.86 -9.37 9.04
C VAL A 66 3.01 -8.27 8.42
N CYS A 67 2.28 -7.54 9.27
CA CYS A 67 1.48 -6.40 8.86
C CYS A 67 2.39 -5.33 8.25
N SER A 68 2.09 -4.93 7.01
CA SER A 68 2.88 -3.90 6.32
C SER A 68 2.21 -2.53 6.33
N VAL A 69 0.89 -2.46 6.57
CA VAL A 69 0.10 -1.23 6.41
C VAL A 69 -1.04 -1.15 7.42
N SER A 70 -1.20 0.01 8.06
CA SER A 70 -2.38 0.39 8.84
C SER A 70 -2.68 1.88 8.64
N ASN A 71 -3.68 2.47 9.32
CA ASN A 71 -3.89 3.92 9.26
C ASN A 71 -2.73 4.71 9.90
N VAL A 72 -2.09 4.12 10.91
CA VAL A 72 -0.97 4.73 11.65
C VAL A 72 0.40 4.33 11.07
N MET A 73 0.45 3.20 10.35
CA MET A 73 1.59 2.76 9.54
C MET A 73 1.21 2.92 8.06
N ASN A 74 0.97 4.17 7.66
CA ASN A 74 0.48 4.55 6.35
C ASN A 74 1.53 5.39 5.62
N SER A 75 2.20 4.78 4.65
CA SER A 75 3.18 5.46 3.79
C SER A 75 3.14 4.89 2.38
N VAL A 76 3.91 5.48 1.46
CA VAL A 76 4.15 4.96 0.10
C VAL A 76 2.89 4.69 -0.72
N GLY A 77 1.89 5.57 -0.61
CA GLY A 77 0.70 5.57 -1.46
C GLY A 77 -0.11 4.28 -1.42
N VAL A 78 -0.13 3.61 -0.25
CA VAL A 78 -0.84 2.33 -0.05
C VAL A 78 -2.30 2.43 -0.46
N ASN A 79 -2.83 1.34 -1.01
CA ASN A 79 -4.23 1.31 -1.39
C ASN A 79 -5.13 1.14 -0.16
N PRO A 80 -6.06 2.07 0.12
CA PRO A 80 -7.03 1.98 1.22
C PRO A 80 -7.82 0.67 1.26
N ASP A 81 -8.07 0.08 0.09
CA ASP A 81 -8.90 -1.11 -0.07
C ASP A 81 -8.15 -2.41 0.18
N PHE A 82 -6.81 -2.36 0.25
CA PHE A 82 -6.00 -3.57 0.35
C PHE A 82 -5.57 -3.83 1.79
N ILE A 83 -5.52 -5.10 2.18
CA ILE A 83 -4.79 -5.55 3.36
C ILE A 83 -3.47 -6.17 2.88
N TYR A 84 -2.37 -5.58 3.32
CA TYR A 84 -1.02 -5.96 2.92
C TYR A 84 -0.35 -6.80 4.00
N GLY A 85 0.38 -7.82 3.57
CA GLY A 85 1.34 -8.51 4.40
C GLY A 85 2.57 -8.87 3.60
N SER A 86 3.66 -9.22 4.28
CA SER A 86 4.82 -9.79 3.62
C SER A 86 5.51 -10.81 4.52
N ALA A 87 6.12 -11.82 3.89
CA ALA A 87 6.89 -12.85 4.58
C ALA A 87 8.25 -12.96 3.92
N SER A 88 9.32 -12.98 4.73
CA SER A 88 10.66 -13.29 4.25
C SER A 88 10.77 -14.79 3.98
N ILE A 89 11.43 -15.17 2.89
CA ILE A 89 11.65 -16.57 2.48
C ILE A 89 13.07 -16.73 1.93
N ARG A 90 13.44 -17.95 1.57
CA ARG A 90 14.66 -18.28 0.84
C ARG A 90 14.32 -18.97 -0.47
N GLY A 91 14.92 -18.55 -1.58
CA GLY A 91 14.63 -19.11 -2.90
C GLY A 91 14.99 -20.60 -3.03
N GLU A 92 15.90 -21.11 -2.19
CA GLU A 92 16.24 -22.53 -2.12
C GLU A 92 15.29 -23.38 -1.26
N GLY A 93 14.35 -22.77 -0.53
CA GLY A 93 13.43 -23.49 0.35
C GLY A 93 12.24 -24.11 -0.38
N ALA A 94 11.48 -24.95 0.34
CA ALA A 94 10.15 -25.37 -0.07
C ALA A 94 9.11 -24.85 0.93
N TYR A 95 8.04 -24.24 0.43
CA TYR A 95 7.02 -23.61 1.25
C TYR A 95 5.62 -24.07 0.85
N ARG A 96 4.71 -24.16 1.82
CA ARG A 96 3.28 -24.37 1.57
C ARG A 96 2.52 -23.09 1.92
N LEU A 97 1.76 -22.59 0.96
CA LEU A 97 0.70 -21.61 1.20
C LEU A 97 -0.62 -22.35 1.30
N SER A 98 -1.38 -22.12 2.39
CA SER A 98 -2.68 -22.76 2.56
C SER A 98 -3.65 -21.87 3.32
N GLY A 99 -4.94 -22.15 3.21
CA GLY A 99 -5.96 -21.47 3.99
C GLY A 99 -7.30 -21.35 3.28
N LYS A 100 -7.92 -20.17 3.34
CA LYS A 100 -9.25 -19.85 2.79
C LYS A 100 -9.18 -18.62 1.90
N ARG A 101 -9.72 -18.71 0.69
CA ARG A 101 -9.75 -17.62 -0.30
C ARG A 101 -10.56 -16.40 0.16
N GLY A 102 -11.60 -16.60 0.98
CA GLY A 102 -12.51 -15.53 1.40
C GLY A 102 -13.34 -14.94 0.26
N GLY A 103 -14.07 -13.86 0.55
CA GLY A 103 -14.99 -13.18 -0.37
C GLY A 103 -14.45 -11.89 -1.00
N GLY A 104 -13.19 -11.52 -0.74
CA GLY A 104 -12.58 -10.34 -1.34
C GLY A 104 -12.43 -10.43 -2.87
N VAL A 105 -12.33 -9.27 -3.52
CA VAL A 105 -12.24 -9.12 -4.99
C VAL A 105 -11.06 -9.91 -5.58
N PHE A 106 -9.95 -9.95 -4.85
CA PHE A 106 -8.80 -10.77 -5.18
C PHE A 106 -7.89 -11.03 -3.97
N VAL A 107 -7.09 -12.09 -4.09
CA VAL A 107 -5.93 -12.34 -3.21
C VAL A 107 -4.74 -12.65 -4.09
N PHE A 108 -3.78 -11.74 -4.10
CA PHE A 108 -2.57 -11.85 -4.91
C PHE A 108 -1.35 -12.07 -4.03
N PHE A 109 -0.49 -12.99 -4.46
CA PHE A 109 0.87 -13.13 -3.95
C PHE A 109 1.87 -12.71 -5.01
N ASP A 110 2.80 -11.86 -4.62
CA ASP A 110 3.90 -11.39 -5.43
C ASP A 110 5.19 -11.93 -4.82
N ILE A 111 5.92 -12.75 -5.57
CA ILE A 111 7.16 -13.38 -5.15
C ILE A 111 8.29 -12.52 -5.68
N ASN A 112 9.14 -12.00 -4.79
CA ASN A 112 10.10 -10.96 -5.13
C ASN A 112 11.54 -11.41 -4.86
N ALA A 113 12.45 -11.04 -5.77
CA ALA A 113 13.90 -11.14 -5.60
C ALA A 113 14.49 -9.84 -5.01
N GLY A 114 13.78 -9.30 -4.01
CA GLY A 114 14.06 -8.05 -3.32
C GLY A 114 12.81 -7.54 -2.61
N SER A 115 12.95 -6.55 -1.73
CA SER A 115 11.84 -6.01 -0.95
C SER A 115 12.21 -4.65 -0.36
N ILE A 116 11.20 -3.93 0.13
CA ILE A 116 11.38 -2.66 0.87
C ILE A 116 11.69 -2.90 2.36
N GLY A 117 11.84 -4.15 2.79
CA GLY A 117 12.12 -4.54 4.17
C GLY A 117 13.49 -4.09 4.67
N VAL A 118 13.69 -4.16 5.99
CA VAL A 118 14.91 -3.65 6.65
C VAL A 118 16.19 -4.32 6.16
N LEU A 119 16.15 -5.64 6.01
CA LEU A 119 17.31 -6.45 5.60
C LEU A 119 17.42 -6.65 4.09
N ASP A 120 16.44 -6.17 3.34
CA ASP A 120 16.33 -6.41 1.91
C ASP A 120 16.95 -5.28 1.08
N GLN A 121 17.23 -5.60 -0.17
CA GLN A 121 17.47 -4.64 -1.24
C GLN A 121 16.27 -4.63 -2.18
N PHE A 122 16.05 -3.51 -2.88
CA PHE A 122 15.06 -3.48 -3.94
C PHE A 122 15.40 -4.50 -5.03
N GLY A 123 14.37 -5.16 -5.54
CA GLY A 123 14.51 -6.14 -6.60
C GLY A 123 13.17 -6.39 -7.29
N PRO A 124 13.20 -7.12 -8.41
CA PRO A 124 12.02 -7.33 -9.24
C PRO A 124 11.10 -8.41 -8.65
N SER A 125 9.84 -8.38 -9.08
CA SER A 125 8.97 -9.55 -9.03
C SER A 125 9.54 -10.66 -9.91
N VAL A 126 9.54 -11.89 -9.38
CA VAL A 126 10.03 -13.12 -10.03
C VAL A 126 8.97 -14.21 -10.07
N GLY A 127 7.79 -13.95 -9.53
CA GLY A 127 6.64 -14.85 -9.59
C GLY A 127 5.38 -14.15 -9.09
N PHE A 128 4.22 -14.61 -9.55
CA PHE A 128 2.94 -14.06 -9.18
C PHE A 128 1.91 -15.18 -9.07
N ILE A 129 1.01 -15.07 -8.09
CA ILE A 129 -0.08 -16.02 -7.88
C ILE A 129 -1.36 -15.21 -7.68
N ASP A 130 -2.34 -15.46 -8.53
CA ASP A 130 -3.74 -15.13 -8.28
C ASP A 130 -4.42 -16.37 -7.71
N LEU A 131 -5.00 -16.26 -6.51
CA LEU A 131 -5.70 -17.42 -5.94
C LEU A 131 -6.93 -17.84 -6.76
N ASP A 132 -7.49 -16.97 -7.59
CA ASP A 132 -8.62 -17.34 -8.44
C ASP A 132 -8.20 -18.25 -9.61
N ASP A 133 -6.89 -18.33 -9.91
CA ASP A 133 -6.32 -19.27 -10.89
C ASP A 133 -5.92 -20.62 -10.27
N CYS A 134 -6.10 -20.77 -8.95
CA CYS A 134 -5.74 -21.96 -8.20
C CYS A 134 -6.95 -22.89 -7.99
N THR A 135 -6.67 -24.15 -7.66
CA THR A 135 -7.69 -25.14 -7.30
C THR A 135 -8.27 -24.81 -5.93
N LEU A 136 -9.55 -24.42 -5.90
CA LEU A 136 -10.28 -24.15 -4.65
C LEU A 136 -11.18 -25.32 -4.26
N GLY A 137 -11.12 -25.73 -3.00
CA GLY A 137 -12.07 -26.67 -2.41
C GLY A 137 -13.48 -26.08 -2.30
N ALA A 138 -14.49 -26.93 -2.12
CA ALA A 138 -15.90 -26.51 -2.01
C ALA A 138 -16.16 -25.50 -0.88
N ASP A 139 -15.29 -25.46 0.12
CA ASP A 139 -15.33 -24.55 1.26
C ASP A 139 -14.34 -23.37 1.13
N GLY A 140 -13.88 -23.11 -0.10
CA GLY A 140 -12.91 -22.06 -0.43
C GLY A 140 -11.48 -22.33 0.03
N SER A 141 -11.14 -23.58 0.40
CA SER A 141 -9.79 -23.95 0.79
C SER A 141 -8.81 -23.95 -0.39
N PHE A 142 -7.56 -23.58 -0.14
CA PHE A 142 -6.46 -23.70 -1.10
C PHE A 142 -5.22 -24.31 -0.43
N ASP A 143 -4.38 -25.00 -1.22
CA ASP A 143 -3.09 -25.57 -0.83
C ASP A 143 -2.14 -25.49 -2.04
N ILE A 144 -1.07 -24.71 -1.91
CA ILE A 144 -0.12 -24.43 -2.98
C ILE A 144 1.28 -24.73 -2.47
N LEU A 145 2.00 -25.59 -3.19
CA LEU A 145 3.41 -25.85 -2.93
C LEU A 145 4.30 -24.90 -3.74
N LEU A 146 5.27 -24.31 -3.08
CA LEU A 146 6.32 -23.47 -3.65
C LEU A 146 7.65 -24.20 -3.49
N SER A 147 8.38 -24.41 -4.58
CA SER A 147 9.74 -25.01 -4.53
C SER A 147 10.49 -24.78 -5.84
N ALA A 148 11.81 -24.88 -5.82
CA ALA A 148 12.65 -24.73 -7.01
C ALA A 148 12.30 -25.74 -8.12
N GLU A 149 11.98 -26.98 -7.72
CA GLU A 149 11.55 -28.07 -8.59
C GLU A 149 10.26 -28.70 -8.05
N ARG A 150 9.37 -29.13 -8.94
CA ARG A 150 8.14 -29.84 -8.57
C ARG A 150 8.51 -31.22 -8.01
N PRO A 151 8.09 -31.59 -6.80
CA PRO A 151 8.37 -32.92 -6.27
C PRO A 151 7.77 -34.02 -7.15
N ALA A 152 8.50 -35.14 -7.26
CA ALA A 152 8.05 -36.29 -8.01
C ALA A 152 6.70 -36.80 -7.47
N GLY A 153 5.71 -36.95 -8.35
CA GLY A 153 4.36 -37.42 -8.00
C GLY A 153 3.44 -36.36 -7.39
N HIS A 154 3.86 -35.09 -7.27
CA HIS A 154 2.96 -34.02 -6.81
C HIS A 154 1.91 -33.68 -7.88
N THR A 155 0.63 -33.76 -7.50
CA THR A 155 -0.52 -33.54 -8.41
C THR A 155 -1.35 -32.29 -8.07
N GLY A 156 -1.05 -31.61 -6.95
CA GLY A 156 -1.74 -30.39 -6.54
C GLY A 156 -1.16 -29.13 -7.19
N ASP A 157 -1.71 -27.98 -6.79
CA ASP A 157 -1.17 -26.69 -7.24
C ASP A 157 0.29 -26.57 -6.80
N TRP A 158 1.11 -26.09 -7.74
CA TRP A 158 2.53 -25.91 -7.53
C TRP A 158 3.02 -24.74 -8.36
N VAL A 159 3.78 -23.87 -7.71
CA VAL A 159 4.42 -22.72 -8.33
C VAL A 159 5.92 -22.86 -8.14
N ARG A 160 6.66 -22.70 -9.25
CA ARG A 160 8.13 -22.70 -9.21
C ARG A 160 8.62 -21.50 -8.40
N LEU A 161 9.49 -21.75 -7.44
CA LEU A 161 10.17 -20.71 -6.68
C LEU A 161 11.47 -20.33 -7.37
N ASP A 162 11.63 -19.06 -7.76
CA ASP A 162 12.89 -18.54 -8.30
C ASP A 162 13.97 -18.60 -7.18
N PRO A 163 15.18 -19.13 -7.45
CA PRO A 163 16.25 -19.20 -6.46
C PRO A 163 16.68 -17.85 -5.87
N ARG A 164 16.34 -16.73 -6.54
CA ARG A 164 16.61 -15.37 -6.06
C ARG A 164 15.52 -14.83 -5.14
N ALA A 165 14.39 -15.52 -4.99
CA ALA A 165 13.28 -15.06 -4.18
C ALA A 165 13.69 -14.91 -2.71
N CYS A 166 13.36 -13.77 -2.10
CA CYS A 166 13.62 -13.49 -0.69
C CYS A 166 12.37 -13.01 0.06
N ASN A 167 11.28 -12.71 -0.65
CA ASN A 167 10.07 -12.17 -0.07
C ASN A 167 8.82 -12.65 -0.83
N ILE A 168 7.73 -12.88 -0.10
CA ILE A 168 6.39 -13.02 -0.66
C ILE A 168 5.52 -11.90 -0.07
N ALA A 169 5.04 -11.01 -0.92
CA ALA A 169 4.07 -9.97 -0.54
C ALA A 169 2.66 -10.44 -0.87
N VAL A 170 1.72 -10.25 0.05
CA VAL A 170 0.30 -10.58 -0.14
C VAL A 170 -0.55 -9.32 -0.17
N ARG A 171 -1.45 -9.24 -1.14
CA ARG A 171 -2.45 -8.17 -1.28
C ARG A 171 -3.83 -8.80 -1.31
N ARG A 172 -4.67 -8.46 -0.33
CA ARG A 172 -6.08 -8.86 -0.26
C ARG A 172 -6.94 -7.64 -0.55
N GLY A 173 -7.66 -7.62 -1.67
CA GLY A 173 -8.46 -6.48 -2.10
C GLY A 173 -9.94 -6.63 -1.75
N TYR A 174 -10.54 -5.61 -1.14
CA TYR A 174 -11.94 -5.61 -0.72
C TYR A 174 -12.64 -4.31 -1.12
N TYR A 175 -13.84 -4.41 -1.70
CA TYR A 175 -14.66 -3.23 -1.98
C TYR A 175 -15.48 -2.83 -0.75
N ASN A 176 -16.20 -3.81 -0.19
CA ASN A 176 -17.09 -3.61 0.95
C ASN A 176 -16.36 -3.98 2.24
N TRP A 177 -15.64 -2.99 2.77
CA TRP A 177 -14.87 -3.15 3.99
C TRP A 177 -15.72 -3.68 5.15
N GLY A 178 -15.25 -4.73 5.83
CA GLY A 178 -15.93 -5.29 6.99
C GLY A 178 -17.21 -6.08 6.71
N GLU A 179 -17.64 -6.20 5.45
CA GLU A 179 -18.77 -7.06 5.04
C GLU A 179 -18.29 -8.36 4.38
N GLU A 180 -17.28 -8.27 3.54
CA GLU A 180 -16.69 -9.42 2.83
C GLU A 180 -15.91 -10.34 3.79
N GLU A 181 -16.04 -11.67 3.66
CA GLU A 181 -15.25 -12.61 4.45
C GLU A 181 -13.77 -12.49 4.08
N GLU A 182 -12.91 -12.26 5.07
CA GLU A 182 -11.50 -12.08 4.80
C GLU A 182 -10.76 -13.40 4.55
N ALA A 183 -9.78 -13.35 3.65
CA ALA A 183 -8.91 -14.48 3.35
C ALA A 183 -8.07 -14.88 4.58
N LYS A 184 -7.99 -16.19 4.83
CA LYS A 184 -7.14 -16.80 5.87
C LYS A 184 -5.95 -17.44 5.18
N ILE A 185 -4.74 -17.11 5.59
CA ILE A 185 -3.53 -17.49 4.84
C ILE A 185 -2.46 -17.88 5.85
N ALA A 186 -1.90 -19.08 5.66
CA ALA A 186 -0.71 -19.55 6.35
C ALA A 186 0.43 -19.75 5.34
N ILE A 187 1.66 -19.51 5.78
CA ILE A 187 2.88 -19.88 5.09
C ILE A 187 3.71 -20.77 6.03
N GLU A 188 4.19 -21.89 5.51
CA GLU A 188 5.02 -22.84 6.25
C GLU A 188 6.22 -23.23 5.39
N ARG A 189 7.42 -23.30 5.98
CA ARG A 189 8.57 -23.94 5.33
C ARG A 189 8.51 -25.45 5.59
N VAL A 190 8.49 -26.28 4.54
CA VAL A 190 8.17 -27.71 4.63
C VAL A 190 9.34 -28.67 4.34
N ASP A 191 10.49 -28.15 3.90
CA ASP A 191 11.70 -28.95 3.61
C ASP A 191 12.62 -29.16 4.84
N ARG A 192 12.24 -28.64 6.01
CA ARG A 192 13.02 -28.78 7.24
C ARG A 192 12.15 -28.70 8.50
N PRO A 193 12.62 -29.20 9.66
CA PRO A 193 11.86 -29.17 10.91
C PRO A 193 11.57 -27.75 11.41
N ILE A 194 10.41 -27.56 12.02
CA ILE A 194 10.02 -26.31 12.70
C ILE A 194 10.53 -26.32 14.14
N GLY A 195 11.06 -25.20 14.62
CA GLY A 195 11.51 -25.04 16.00
C GLY A 195 11.90 -23.60 16.34
N PRO A 196 11.99 -23.25 17.63
CA PRO A 196 12.38 -21.91 18.04
C PRO A 196 13.85 -21.64 17.72
N VAL A 197 14.14 -20.48 17.14
CA VAL A 197 15.50 -19.99 16.89
C VAL A 197 15.83 -18.91 17.91
N ARG A 198 16.99 -19.04 18.57
CA ARG A 198 17.54 -17.99 19.42
C ARG A 198 18.61 -17.23 18.66
N LEU A 199 18.39 -15.94 18.44
CA LEU A 199 19.40 -15.06 17.85
C LEU A 199 20.54 -14.85 18.84
N ASP A 200 21.77 -14.84 18.33
CA ASP A 200 22.94 -14.42 19.10
C ASP A 200 23.07 -12.89 19.14
N ALA A 201 23.99 -12.40 19.96
CA ALA A 201 24.20 -10.97 20.14
C ALA A 201 24.66 -10.25 18.85
N ALA A 202 25.45 -10.92 18.00
CA ALA A 202 25.98 -10.33 16.78
C ALA A 202 24.87 -10.16 15.73
N GLU A 203 23.98 -11.15 15.59
CA GLU A 203 22.86 -11.09 14.67
C GLU A 203 21.81 -10.06 15.11
N ILE A 204 21.53 -9.96 16.42
CA ILE A 204 20.68 -8.88 16.96
C ILE A 204 21.29 -7.52 16.63
N ALA A 205 22.59 -7.33 16.89
CA ALA A 205 23.28 -6.07 16.61
C ALA A 205 23.26 -5.71 15.12
N ARG A 206 23.50 -6.68 14.22
CA ARG A 206 23.44 -6.49 12.77
C ARG A 206 22.06 -6.03 12.31
N ARG A 207 21.00 -6.67 12.82
CA ARG A 207 19.59 -6.34 12.50
C ARG A 207 19.20 -4.97 13.02
N LEU A 208 19.60 -4.61 14.24
CA LEU A 208 19.36 -3.27 14.79
C LEU A 208 20.11 -2.18 14.02
N ALA A 209 21.36 -2.42 13.61
CA ALA A 209 22.11 -1.49 12.78
C ALA A 209 21.41 -1.26 11.42
N ALA A 210 20.92 -2.33 10.80
CA ALA A 210 20.12 -2.24 9.57
C ALA A 210 18.82 -1.45 9.79
N LEU A 211 18.11 -1.68 10.90
CA LEU A 211 16.89 -0.94 11.25
C LEU A 211 17.17 0.55 11.48
N SER A 212 18.29 0.91 12.10
CA SER A 212 18.65 2.31 12.28
C SER A 212 18.89 3.02 10.94
N GLY A 213 19.57 2.39 10.00
CA GLY A 213 19.77 2.93 8.64
C GLY A 213 18.51 2.87 7.76
N PHE A 214 17.56 2.01 8.10
CA PHE A 214 16.32 1.83 7.34
C PHE A 214 15.48 3.11 7.27
N VAL A 215 15.46 3.91 8.34
CA VAL A 215 14.64 5.13 8.40
C VAL A 215 15.04 6.11 7.28
N GLU A 216 16.34 6.42 7.15
CA GLU A 216 16.85 7.29 6.07
C GLU A 216 16.49 6.71 4.69
N ARG A 217 16.72 5.40 4.48
CA ARG A 217 16.46 4.71 3.21
C ARG A 217 14.98 4.74 2.82
N TYR A 218 14.10 4.39 3.74
CA TYR A 218 12.66 4.26 3.50
C TYR A 218 11.99 5.61 3.28
N VAL A 219 12.26 6.58 4.16
CA VAL A 219 11.71 7.92 4.04
C VAL A 219 12.27 8.63 2.80
N GLY A 220 13.57 8.46 2.54
CA GLY A 220 14.20 8.94 1.31
C GLY A 220 13.55 8.35 0.07
N PHE A 221 13.24 7.05 0.04
CA PHE A 221 12.50 6.42 -1.07
C PHE A 221 11.13 7.07 -1.27
N ALA A 222 10.35 7.23 -0.21
CA ALA A 222 9.00 7.79 -0.30
C ALA A 222 8.99 9.26 -0.76
N MET A 223 9.83 10.10 -0.15
CA MET A 223 9.87 11.53 -0.45
C MET A 223 10.49 11.82 -1.82
N ASN A 224 11.48 11.02 -2.25
CA ASN A 224 12.04 11.15 -3.60
C ASN A 224 10.99 10.88 -4.68
N TYR A 225 10.02 9.98 -4.43
CA TYR A 225 8.94 9.75 -5.39
C TYR A 225 8.11 11.03 -5.62
N GLY A 226 7.71 11.71 -4.54
CA GLY A 226 7.01 13.00 -4.63
C GLY A 226 7.86 14.10 -5.28
N ALA A 227 9.15 14.18 -4.94
CA ALA A 227 10.08 15.13 -5.54
C ALA A 227 10.25 14.91 -7.05
N ARG A 228 10.34 13.65 -7.48
CA ARG A 228 10.44 13.27 -8.89
C ARG A 228 9.18 13.65 -9.66
N GLN A 229 7.99 13.37 -9.13
CA GLN A 229 6.73 13.79 -9.77
C GLN A 229 6.67 15.31 -9.97
N ARG A 230 7.08 16.10 -8.97
CA ARG A 230 7.19 17.57 -9.12
C ARG A 230 8.14 17.95 -10.26
N ALA A 231 9.31 17.33 -10.32
CA ALA A 231 10.30 17.60 -11.37
C ALA A 231 9.84 17.18 -12.78
N GLN A 232 9.01 16.14 -12.90
CA GLN A 232 8.42 15.69 -14.16
C GLN A 232 7.30 16.61 -14.67
N GLY A 233 6.81 17.55 -13.85
CA GLY A 233 5.76 18.49 -14.25
C GLY A 233 4.37 17.85 -14.32
N VAL A 234 4.11 16.78 -13.55
CA VAL A 234 2.77 16.14 -13.46
C VAL A 234 1.85 16.85 -12.44
N VAL A 235 1.98 18.17 -12.31
CA VAL A 235 1.09 19.00 -11.47
C VAL A 235 -0.18 19.32 -12.25
N ASN A 236 -1.34 19.03 -11.66
CA ASN A 236 -2.67 19.11 -12.25
C ASN A 236 -2.76 18.38 -13.61
N ARG A 237 -2.00 17.30 -13.73
CA ARG A 237 -1.90 16.42 -14.90
C ARG A 237 -1.68 14.99 -14.41
N LEU A 238 -2.15 14.02 -15.18
CA LEU A 238 -1.91 12.60 -14.91
C LEU A 238 -0.91 12.03 -15.92
N GLU A 239 -0.05 11.15 -15.45
CA GLU A 239 0.70 10.21 -16.29
C GLU A 239 0.05 8.83 -16.21
N HIS A 240 0.11 8.09 -17.31
CA HIS A 240 -0.25 6.67 -17.36
C HIS A 240 0.99 5.82 -17.10
N ASP A 241 0.93 4.92 -16.12
CA ASP A 241 2.01 3.98 -15.81
C ASP A 241 1.45 2.56 -15.62
N ASP A 242 2.31 1.57 -15.80
CA ASP A 242 2.12 0.17 -15.41
C ASP A 242 3.19 -0.15 -14.36
N TRP A 243 2.79 -0.14 -13.07
CA TRP A 243 3.69 -0.43 -11.96
C TRP A 243 4.05 -1.92 -11.82
N ALA A 244 3.68 -2.78 -12.80
CA ALA A 244 4.04 -4.18 -12.82
C ALA A 244 5.54 -4.39 -12.55
N GLY A 245 5.85 -5.29 -11.61
CA GLY A 245 7.23 -5.63 -11.23
C GLY A 245 7.98 -4.57 -10.40
N ARG A 246 7.36 -3.42 -10.08
CA ARG A 246 7.92 -2.33 -9.25
C ARG A 246 7.09 -2.07 -7.99
N GLY A 247 6.31 -3.06 -7.54
CA GLY A 247 5.43 -2.95 -6.37
C GLY A 247 3.95 -2.69 -6.69
N GLY A 248 3.59 -2.56 -7.97
CA GLY A 248 2.20 -2.57 -8.46
C GLY A 248 1.70 -3.97 -8.79
N VAL A 249 0.42 -4.07 -9.17
CA VAL A 249 -0.20 -5.31 -9.66
C VAL A 249 -0.03 -5.38 -11.18
N ALA A 250 0.30 -6.56 -11.71
CA ALA A 250 0.38 -6.76 -13.15
C ALA A 250 -0.98 -6.54 -13.85
N GLY A 251 -0.97 -5.94 -15.04
CA GLY A 251 -2.19 -5.68 -15.82
C GLY A 251 -3.08 -4.59 -15.23
N GLN A 252 -2.47 -3.63 -14.54
CA GLN A 252 -3.16 -2.51 -13.92
C GLN A 252 -2.79 -1.19 -14.59
N HIS A 253 -3.78 -0.44 -15.05
CA HIS A 253 -3.60 0.94 -15.49
C HIS A 253 -3.54 1.85 -14.27
N TYR A 254 -2.45 2.58 -14.12
CA TYR A 254 -2.31 3.62 -13.10
C TYR A 254 -2.35 4.99 -13.77
N TYR A 255 -3.20 5.86 -13.26
CA TYR A 255 -3.15 7.28 -13.54
C TYR A 255 -2.71 8.03 -12.29
N GLN A 256 -1.56 8.69 -12.35
CA GLN A 256 -0.94 9.33 -11.19
C GLN A 256 -0.49 10.74 -11.50
N GLY A 257 -0.54 11.60 -10.50
CA GLY A 257 -0.06 12.97 -10.62
C GLY A 257 -0.27 13.74 -9.34
N ILE A 258 0.08 15.02 -9.36
CA ILE A 258 -0.05 15.92 -8.23
C ILE A 258 -1.29 16.77 -8.44
N TYR A 259 -2.21 16.80 -7.47
CA TYR A 259 -3.21 17.87 -7.41
C TYR A 259 -2.59 19.07 -6.71
N ALA A 260 -2.85 20.27 -7.21
CA ALA A 260 -2.46 21.52 -6.59
C ALA A 260 -3.60 22.53 -6.77
N LEU A 261 -4.16 22.98 -5.65
CA LEU A 261 -5.30 23.89 -5.57
C LEU A 261 -4.87 25.18 -4.87
N GLU A 262 -5.47 26.29 -5.25
CA GLU A 262 -5.46 27.51 -4.44
C GLU A 262 -6.59 27.48 -3.39
N PRO A 263 -6.51 28.27 -2.32
CA PRO A 263 -7.63 28.43 -1.40
C PRO A 263 -8.92 28.83 -2.13
N GLY A 264 -10.01 28.10 -1.89
CA GLY A 264 -11.29 28.32 -2.56
C GLY A 264 -11.45 27.60 -3.91
N GLN A 265 -10.44 26.85 -4.37
CA GLN A 265 -10.57 26.01 -5.57
C GLN A 265 -10.98 24.58 -5.23
N ALA A 266 -11.58 23.92 -6.23
CA ALA A 266 -11.81 22.49 -6.26
C ALA A 266 -11.38 21.92 -7.61
N MET A 267 -11.00 20.64 -7.63
CA MET A 267 -10.71 19.91 -8.87
C MET A 267 -11.77 18.85 -9.11
N ILE A 268 -12.37 18.88 -10.30
CA ILE A 268 -13.23 17.82 -10.81
C ILE A 268 -12.37 16.84 -11.58
N VAL A 269 -12.43 15.57 -11.20
CA VAL A 269 -11.87 14.42 -11.92
C VAL A 269 -13.02 13.71 -12.62
N GLU A 270 -13.00 13.63 -13.95
CA GLU A 270 -14.03 12.95 -14.75
C GLU A 270 -13.39 11.83 -15.57
N THR A 271 -13.97 10.64 -15.55
CA THR A 271 -13.55 9.52 -16.39
C THR A 271 -14.73 8.68 -16.84
N ASP A 272 -14.63 8.15 -18.05
CA ASP A 272 -15.41 6.99 -18.46
C ASP A 272 -14.95 5.75 -17.67
N LEU A 273 -15.76 4.69 -17.64
CA LEU A 273 -15.36 3.41 -17.04
C LEU A 273 -14.96 2.42 -18.14
N PRO A 274 -14.02 1.48 -17.86
CA PRO A 274 -13.83 0.31 -18.70
C PRO A 274 -15.13 -0.50 -18.82
N GLU A 275 -15.35 -1.18 -19.96
CA GLU A 275 -16.53 -2.04 -20.16
C GLU A 275 -16.56 -3.18 -19.12
N THR A 276 -15.40 -3.77 -18.87
CA THR A 276 -15.16 -4.72 -17.79
C THR A 276 -13.94 -4.31 -16.97
N VAL A 277 -14.04 -4.44 -15.65
CA VAL A 277 -12.96 -4.19 -14.69
C VAL A 277 -13.19 -5.02 -13.43
N ARG A 278 -12.15 -5.72 -12.96
CA ARG A 278 -12.23 -6.49 -11.70
C ARG A 278 -12.17 -5.57 -10.48
N TYR A 279 -11.21 -4.65 -10.47
CA TYR A 279 -11.03 -3.71 -9.37
C TYR A 279 -10.69 -2.29 -9.85
N TRP A 280 -11.27 -1.26 -9.23
CA TRP A 280 -10.86 0.12 -9.43
C TRP A 280 -11.05 1.01 -8.21
N ASN A 281 -10.19 2.02 -8.10
CA ASN A 281 -10.36 3.09 -7.12
C ASN A 281 -9.69 4.38 -7.56
N ILE A 282 -9.97 5.44 -6.80
CA ILE A 282 -9.19 6.67 -6.75
C ILE A 282 -8.83 6.96 -5.30
N GLN A 283 -7.62 7.44 -5.05
CA GLN A 283 -7.18 7.89 -3.73
C GLN A 283 -6.35 9.16 -3.80
N LEU A 284 -6.29 9.86 -2.67
CA LEU A 284 -5.38 10.96 -2.42
C LEU A 284 -4.28 10.57 -1.43
N ASN A 285 -3.10 11.13 -1.65
CA ASN A 285 -1.96 11.06 -0.77
C ASN A 285 -1.47 12.48 -0.44
N ASP A 286 -0.88 12.63 0.74
CA ASP A 286 -0.27 13.86 1.21
C ASP A 286 1.01 14.21 0.39
N PRO A 287 1.62 15.38 0.62
CA PRO A 287 2.86 15.79 -0.06
C PRO A 287 4.07 14.86 0.17
N LEU A 288 4.05 14.03 1.21
CA LEU A 288 5.08 13.06 1.56
C LEU A 288 4.79 11.67 0.95
N TRP A 289 3.75 11.57 0.12
CA TRP A 289 3.28 10.33 -0.51
C TRP A 289 2.71 9.30 0.48
N ASN A 290 2.22 9.73 1.64
CA ASN A 290 1.40 8.89 2.49
C ASN A 290 -0.06 9.01 2.07
N THR A 291 -0.83 7.92 2.11
CA THR A 291 -2.26 8.01 1.79
C THR A 291 -2.96 8.88 2.84
N ILE A 292 -3.82 9.80 2.43
CA ILE A 292 -4.54 10.65 3.39
C ILE A 292 -5.47 9.77 4.22
N ASP A 293 -5.58 10.04 5.53
CA ASP A 293 -6.37 9.27 6.52
C ASP A 293 -7.72 8.80 5.96
N PHE A 294 -7.70 7.57 5.44
CA PHE A 294 -8.82 7.01 4.70
C PHE A 294 -9.79 6.31 5.64
N PHE A 295 -9.55 6.28 6.94
CA PHE A 295 -10.52 5.78 7.91
C PHE A 295 -11.51 6.89 8.24
N ASN A 296 -10.97 8.03 8.66
CA ASN A 296 -11.77 9.12 9.21
C ASN A 296 -12.17 10.16 8.14
N ARG A 297 -11.63 10.05 6.92
CA ARG A 297 -11.97 10.90 5.78
C ARG A 297 -12.34 10.07 4.57
N GLN A 298 -13.14 10.69 3.70
CA GLN A 298 -13.39 10.17 2.36
C GLN A 298 -12.27 10.67 1.42
N SER A 299 -11.03 10.24 1.68
CA SER A 299 -9.86 10.57 0.84
C SER A 299 -9.66 9.58 -0.33
N SER A 300 -10.54 8.58 -0.42
CA SER A 300 -10.55 7.58 -1.48
C SER A 300 -11.96 7.04 -1.72
N LEU A 301 -12.18 6.57 -2.94
CA LEU A 301 -13.43 5.96 -3.39
C LEU A 301 -13.11 4.77 -4.28
N ASN A 302 -13.87 3.70 -4.11
CA ASN A 302 -13.82 2.49 -4.93
C ASN A 302 -15.22 2.22 -5.53
N ALA A 303 -15.37 1.15 -6.32
CA ALA A 303 -16.62 0.84 -7.01
C ALA A 303 -17.86 0.69 -6.10
N ALA A 304 -17.70 0.22 -4.86
CA ALA A 304 -18.81 0.08 -3.91
C ALA A 304 -19.17 1.38 -3.19
N GLN A 305 -18.26 2.35 -3.18
CA GLN A 305 -18.41 3.62 -2.46
C GLN A 305 -18.77 4.77 -3.40
N ALA A 306 -18.32 4.71 -4.65
CA ALA A 306 -18.55 5.72 -5.66
C ALA A 306 -19.98 5.64 -6.21
N ARG A 307 -20.51 6.80 -6.61
CA ARG A 307 -21.74 6.92 -7.38
C ARG A 307 -21.42 7.31 -8.81
N LEU A 308 -21.92 6.57 -9.79
CA LEU A 308 -21.86 7.01 -11.18
C LEU A 308 -22.98 8.02 -11.46
N ASP A 309 -22.71 8.99 -12.31
CA ASP A 309 -23.74 9.90 -12.80
C ASP A 309 -24.66 9.19 -13.81
N SER A 310 -25.79 9.82 -14.18
CA SER A 310 -26.76 9.23 -15.11
C SER A 310 -26.23 8.99 -16.52
N ASP A 311 -25.13 9.64 -16.91
CA ASP A 311 -24.41 9.39 -18.16
C ASP A 311 -23.41 8.21 -18.07
N GLY A 312 -23.35 7.53 -16.92
CA GLY A 312 -22.48 6.38 -16.68
C GLY A 312 -21.03 6.74 -16.35
N ARG A 313 -20.68 8.02 -16.25
CA ARG A 313 -19.32 8.46 -15.91
C ARG A 313 -19.10 8.51 -14.41
N PHE A 314 -17.84 8.35 -14.03
CA PHE A 314 -17.38 8.68 -12.68
C PHE A 314 -16.89 10.12 -12.64
N ARG A 315 -17.47 10.92 -11.74
CA ARG A 315 -17.02 12.27 -11.41
C ARG A 315 -16.74 12.38 -9.93
N ALA A 316 -15.53 12.77 -9.56
CA ALA A 316 -15.15 13.08 -8.19
C ALA A 316 -14.70 14.53 -8.05
N VAL A 317 -14.90 15.10 -6.87
CA VAL A 317 -14.47 16.47 -6.54
C VAL A 317 -13.44 16.42 -5.44
N ILE A 318 -12.21 16.84 -5.74
CA ILE A 318 -11.16 17.07 -4.75
C ILE A 318 -11.31 18.49 -4.23
N ALA A 319 -11.54 18.65 -2.93
CA ALA A 319 -11.71 19.95 -2.29
C ALA A 319 -11.38 19.88 -0.80
N ALA A 320 -10.94 21.02 -0.23
CA ALA A 320 -10.61 21.13 1.20
C ALA A 320 -11.84 21.10 2.12
N ALA A 321 -12.99 21.58 1.63
CA ALA A 321 -14.26 21.54 2.34
C ALA A 321 -15.27 20.71 1.54
N ASP A 322 -16.20 20.06 2.24
CA ASP A 322 -17.24 19.23 1.62
C ASP A 322 -18.16 20.08 0.72
N PRO A 323 -18.17 19.87 -0.62
CA PRO A 323 -19.04 20.61 -1.53
C PRO A 323 -20.50 20.07 -1.53
N GLY A 324 -20.79 19.07 -0.70
CA GLY A 324 -22.11 18.45 -0.58
C GLY A 324 -22.46 17.55 -1.77
N VAL A 325 -21.46 16.87 -2.34
CA VAL A 325 -21.63 15.90 -3.45
C VAL A 325 -21.20 14.50 -3.00
N PRO A 326 -21.76 13.41 -3.56
CA PRO A 326 -21.46 12.05 -3.10
C PRO A 326 -19.97 11.71 -3.18
N ASN A 327 -19.37 11.94 -4.36
CA ASN A 327 -17.98 11.59 -4.68
C ASN A 327 -16.99 12.71 -4.32
N TRP A 328 -17.07 13.23 -3.10
CA TRP A 328 -16.05 14.15 -2.60
C TRP A 328 -14.78 13.38 -2.19
N LEU A 329 -13.63 13.93 -2.52
CA LEU A 329 -12.32 13.46 -2.05
C LEU A 329 -11.73 14.54 -1.14
N ASP A 330 -11.74 14.27 0.16
CA ASP A 330 -11.18 15.16 1.19
C ASP A 330 -9.66 15.15 1.12
N CYS A 331 -9.08 16.31 0.80
CA CYS A 331 -7.63 16.48 0.67
C CYS A 331 -6.90 16.63 2.02
N GLY A 332 -7.57 16.39 3.14
CA GLY A 332 -6.94 16.22 4.45
C GLY A 332 -6.36 17.50 5.05
N GLY A 333 -6.71 18.66 4.51
CA GLY A 333 -6.06 19.95 4.83
C GLY A 333 -4.88 20.31 3.93
N HIS A 334 -4.51 19.44 2.99
CA HIS A 334 -3.45 19.70 2.03
C HIS A 334 -4.04 20.19 0.70
N LEU A 335 -3.69 21.40 0.29
CA LEU A 335 -4.06 21.92 -1.04
C LEU A 335 -3.17 21.36 -2.16
N THR A 336 -2.08 20.70 -1.80
CA THR A 336 -1.23 19.95 -2.73
C THR A 336 -1.00 18.54 -2.22
N GLY A 337 -0.92 17.57 -3.12
CA GLY A 337 -0.71 16.17 -2.78
C GLY A 337 -0.72 15.33 -4.06
N SER A 338 -0.50 14.03 -3.95
CA SER A 338 -0.63 13.16 -5.12
C SER A 338 -1.99 12.47 -5.16
N MET A 339 -2.46 12.15 -6.35
CA MET A 339 -3.61 11.29 -6.56
C MET A 339 -3.21 10.05 -7.34
N MET A 340 -3.96 8.98 -7.14
CA MET A 340 -3.78 7.75 -7.90
C MET A 340 -5.13 7.15 -8.22
N LEU A 341 -5.40 6.96 -9.51
CA LEU A 341 -6.53 6.20 -10.02
C LEU A 341 -6.02 4.89 -10.61
N ARG A 342 -6.79 3.83 -10.42
CA ARG A 342 -6.41 2.45 -10.68
C ARG A 342 -7.51 1.72 -11.45
N TRP A 343 -7.16 1.10 -12.57
CA TRP A 343 -8.00 0.09 -13.25
C TRP A 343 -7.25 -1.25 -13.28
N THR A 344 -7.62 -2.21 -12.44
CA THR A 344 -6.96 -3.53 -12.33
C THR A 344 -7.72 -4.58 -13.14
N GLN A 345 -7.01 -5.29 -14.01
CA GLN A 345 -7.57 -6.33 -14.89
C GLN A 345 -8.82 -5.80 -15.61
N ALA A 346 -8.62 -4.68 -16.31
CA ALA A 346 -9.65 -3.97 -17.04
C ALA A 346 -9.51 -4.16 -18.54
N SER A 347 -10.63 -4.14 -19.25
CA SER A 347 -10.69 -4.14 -20.73
C SER A 347 -10.00 -2.95 -21.38
N SER A 348 -9.94 -1.81 -20.68
CA SER A 348 -9.27 -0.59 -21.12
C SER A 348 -8.86 0.26 -19.90
N GLY A 349 -8.03 1.29 -20.15
CA GLY A 349 -7.71 2.34 -19.17
C GLY A 349 -8.20 3.69 -19.70
N PRO A 350 -9.45 4.11 -19.44
CA PRO A 350 -9.90 5.44 -19.79
C PRO A 350 -9.13 6.48 -18.96
N GLU A 351 -8.58 7.49 -19.66
CA GLU A 351 -7.80 8.56 -19.04
C GLU A 351 -8.72 9.58 -18.35
N PRO A 352 -8.49 9.90 -17.06
CA PRO A 352 -9.28 10.91 -16.39
C PRO A 352 -8.96 12.33 -16.87
N ARG A 353 -10.00 13.14 -17.06
CA ARG A 353 -9.91 14.58 -17.33
C ARG A 353 -9.98 15.36 -16.03
N LEU A 354 -9.09 16.35 -15.89
CA LEU A 354 -9.01 17.22 -14.72
C LEU A 354 -9.51 18.63 -15.07
N ARG A 355 -10.34 19.22 -14.20
CA ARG A 355 -10.78 20.61 -14.34
C ARG A 355 -10.81 21.30 -12.98
N ILE A 356 -10.09 22.41 -12.86
CA ILE A 356 -10.13 23.27 -11.67
C ILE A 356 -11.27 24.28 -11.83
N VAL A 357 -12.04 24.47 -10.76
CA VAL A 357 -13.20 25.36 -10.68
C VAL A 357 -13.19 26.08 -9.33
N ASP A 358 -13.99 27.14 -9.21
CA ASP A 358 -14.29 27.73 -7.90
C ASP A 358 -15.12 26.73 -7.08
N ALA A 359 -14.69 26.47 -5.84
CA ALA A 359 -15.36 25.54 -4.92
C ALA A 359 -16.84 25.89 -4.70
N ALA A 360 -17.20 27.18 -4.70
CA ALA A 360 -18.57 27.64 -4.54
C ALA A 360 -19.46 27.31 -5.76
N SER A 361 -18.86 27.11 -6.94
CA SER A 361 -19.53 26.85 -8.21
C SER A 361 -19.49 25.38 -8.65
N VAL A 362 -18.92 24.48 -7.85
CA VAL A 362 -18.73 23.05 -8.20
C VAL A 362 -19.99 22.40 -8.79
N ARG A 363 -21.17 22.71 -8.25
CA ARG A 363 -22.41 22.07 -8.71
C ARG A 363 -22.86 22.53 -10.09
N ASP A 364 -22.48 23.73 -10.54
CA ASP A 364 -22.77 24.22 -11.90
C ASP A 364 -21.96 23.45 -12.96
N HIS A 365 -20.97 22.68 -12.50
CA HIS A 365 -20.05 21.92 -13.32
C HIS A 365 -20.30 20.41 -13.29
N LEU A 366 -21.33 19.95 -12.57
CA LEU A 366 -21.76 18.56 -12.45
C LEU A 366 -23.15 18.37 -13.09
N PRO A 367 -23.55 17.12 -13.41
CA PRO A 367 -24.90 16.82 -13.88
C PRO A 367 -25.99 17.36 -12.93
N ALA A 368 -27.11 17.82 -13.51
CA ALA A 368 -28.20 18.43 -12.75
C ALA A 368 -28.85 17.46 -11.74
N ASP A 369 -28.72 16.16 -11.97
CA ASP A 369 -29.21 15.07 -11.13
C ASP A 369 -28.17 14.56 -10.10
N THR A 370 -26.97 15.15 -10.03
CA THR A 370 -26.01 14.86 -8.97
C THR A 370 -26.65 15.16 -7.60
N PRO A 371 -26.81 14.15 -6.72
CA PRO A 371 -27.47 14.35 -5.43
C PRO A 371 -26.75 15.36 -4.55
N ARG A 372 -27.51 16.01 -3.68
CA ARG A 372 -26.94 16.75 -2.55
C ARG A 372 -26.72 15.79 -1.38
N VAL A 373 -25.58 15.93 -0.73
CA VAL A 373 -25.28 15.25 0.54
C VAL A 373 -25.32 16.28 1.65
N SER A 374 -26.19 16.08 2.64
CA SER A 374 -26.24 16.93 3.83
C SER A 374 -25.03 16.66 4.74
N VAL A 375 -24.79 17.57 5.68
CA VAL A 375 -23.74 17.38 6.71
C VAL A 375 -24.02 16.11 7.52
N GLU A 376 -25.28 15.87 7.89
CA GLU A 376 -25.70 14.68 8.64
C GLU A 376 -25.47 13.39 7.84
N GLU A 377 -25.83 13.39 6.55
CA GLU A 377 -25.60 12.26 5.65
C GLU A 377 -24.10 11.98 5.50
N ARG A 378 -23.26 13.02 5.30
CA ARG A 378 -21.80 12.88 5.27
C ARG A 378 -21.28 12.26 6.56
N GLN A 379 -21.74 12.73 7.71
CA GLN A 379 -21.33 12.19 9.01
C GLN A 379 -21.73 10.72 9.17
N GLN A 380 -22.89 10.31 8.64
CA GLN A 380 -23.27 8.90 8.64
C GLN A 380 -22.37 8.06 7.70
N MET A 381 -22.03 8.57 6.51
CA MET A 381 -21.10 7.90 5.59
C MET A 381 -19.73 7.70 6.25
N LEU A 382 -19.17 8.74 6.88
CA LEU A 382 -17.89 8.65 7.58
C LEU A 382 -17.94 7.69 8.78
N ARG A 383 -19.02 7.68 9.55
CA ARG A 383 -19.19 6.70 10.66
C ARG A 383 -19.25 5.26 10.17
N ARG A 384 -19.95 4.99 9.05
CA ARG A 384 -19.97 3.66 8.43
C ARG A 384 -18.57 3.27 7.98
N ARG A 385 -17.86 4.18 7.32
CA ARG A 385 -16.48 3.97 6.86
C ARG A 385 -15.51 3.65 7.98
N VAL A 386 -15.51 4.43 9.08
CA VAL A 386 -14.65 4.17 10.25
C VAL A 386 -14.93 2.80 10.84
N ARG A 387 -16.21 2.46 11.04
CA ARG A 387 -16.62 1.15 11.59
C ARG A 387 -16.16 0.00 10.68
N ALA A 388 -16.44 0.12 9.39
CA ALA A 388 -16.06 -0.85 8.37
C ALA A 388 -14.54 -1.05 8.29
N ALA A 389 -13.76 0.04 8.39
CA ALA A 389 -12.30 -0.02 8.40
C ALA A 389 -11.74 -0.71 9.65
N GLN A 390 -12.40 -0.54 10.81
CA GLN A 390 -12.02 -1.18 12.09
C GLN A 390 -12.40 -2.67 12.17
N TRP A 391 -13.42 -3.11 11.43
CA TRP A 391 -13.79 -4.52 11.35
C TRP A 391 -12.82 -5.38 10.53
N ARG A 392 -11.91 -4.76 9.79
CA ARG A 392 -10.95 -5.48 8.95
C ARG A 392 -9.83 -6.12 9.78
N HIS A 393 -9.56 -7.40 9.55
CA HIS A 393 -8.53 -8.17 10.26
C HIS A 393 -7.17 -7.96 9.60
N ARG A 394 -6.38 -7.03 10.17
CA ARG A 394 -5.07 -6.64 9.62
C ARG A 394 -3.90 -7.44 10.20
N TRP A 395 -4.11 -8.11 11.34
CA TRP A 395 -3.19 -9.03 12.00
C TRP A 395 -3.97 -10.04 12.82
#